data_AF-A0A7J3PLN5-F1
#
_entry.id   AF-A0A7J3PLN5-F1
#
_cell.length_a   1.000
_cell.length_b   1.000
_cell.length_c   1.000
_cell.angle_alpha   90.00
_cell.angle_beta   90.00
_cell.angle_gamma   90.00
#
_symmetry.space_group_name_H-M   'P 1'
#
loop_
_entity.id
_entity.type
_entity.pdbx_description
1 polymer ?
#
loop_
_entity_poly.entity_id
_entity_poly.type
_entity_poly.pdbx_seq_one_letter_code
_entity_poly.pdbx_strand_id
1 'polypeptide(L)'
;MYKVLDHYYLYLKNNCYAVVVGNTHSNSFIIGYVKYCGSSRETIWCSKYDCYERLVKYYDKREVYNSTPWKTFIPNYGSETPIIPISMISKVYDPRYRVKEIIEKPRDILEKNCLEILFELCRNIRLDSIGLTGTLLIGIHNPKYSDI
;
A
#
# COMPACT_ATOMS: atom_id res chain seq x y z
N MET A 1 -10.06 5.64 16.12
CA MET A 1 -9.27 5.44 14.90
C MET A 1 -9.95 4.35 14.08
N TYR A 2 -10.16 4.52 12.77
CA TYR A 2 -10.68 3.44 11.92
C TYR A 2 -9.78 2.20 12.06
N LYS A 3 -10.37 1.00 11.97
CA LYS A 3 -9.61 -0.25 12.00
C LYS A 3 -8.77 -0.34 10.73
N VAL A 4 -7.46 -0.13 10.87
CA VAL A 4 -6.49 -0.36 9.80
C VAL A 4 -6.25 -1.87 9.74
N LEU A 5 -6.34 -2.44 8.55
CA LEU A 5 -6.19 -3.88 8.32
C LEU A 5 -4.96 -4.16 7.47
N ASP A 6 -4.61 -5.43 7.43
CA ASP A 6 -3.57 -5.97 6.57
C ASP A 6 -3.77 -5.53 5.11
N HIS A 7 -2.67 -5.33 4.39
CA HIS A 7 -2.63 -4.82 3.00
C HIS A 7 -3.12 -3.37 2.78
N TYR A 8 -3.50 -2.65 3.83
CA TYR A 8 -3.72 -1.21 3.70
C TYR A 8 -2.40 -0.52 3.40
N TYR A 9 -2.48 0.64 2.75
CA TYR A 9 -1.31 1.51 2.56
C TYR A 9 -1.45 2.77 3.41
N LEU A 10 -0.31 3.28 3.86
CA LEU A 10 -0.21 4.49 4.67
C LEU A 10 0.65 5.49 3.90
N TYR A 11 0.16 6.70 3.68
CA TYR A 11 1.01 7.80 3.23
C TYR A 11 1.55 8.53 4.44
N LEU A 12 2.86 8.74 4.45
CA LEU A 12 3.62 9.27 5.57
C LEU A 12 3.99 10.72 5.34
N LYS A 13 4.19 11.47 6.43
CA LYS A 13 4.56 12.90 6.40
C LYS A 13 5.88 13.21 5.65
N ASN A 14 6.74 12.21 5.46
CA ASN A 14 8.01 12.32 4.74
C ASN A 14 7.91 11.89 3.26
N ASN A 15 6.72 11.98 2.66
CA ASN A 15 6.47 11.60 1.27
C ASN A 15 6.84 10.14 0.94
N CYS A 16 6.47 9.23 1.83
CA CYS A 16 6.68 7.80 1.64
C CYS A 16 5.36 7.04 1.80
N TYR A 17 5.30 5.85 1.20
CA TYR A 17 4.22 4.89 1.39
C TYR A 17 4.72 3.69 2.18
N ALA A 18 3.99 3.35 3.25
CA ALA A 18 4.16 2.11 3.98
C ALA A 18 3.00 1.15 3.70
N VAL A 19 3.29 -0.14 3.76
CA VAL A 19 2.28 -1.20 3.71
C VAL A 19 2.07 -1.76 5.09
N VAL A 20 0.81 -1.97 5.44
CA VAL A 20 0.38 -2.55 6.72
C VAL A 20 0.51 -4.07 6.66
N VAL A 21 1.02 -4.64 7.75
CA VAL A 21 1.16 -6.09 7.93
C VAL A 21 0.40 -6.54 9.16
N GLY A 22 -0.49 -7.51 8.98
CA GLY A 22 -1.36 -8.04 10.01
C GLY A 22 -2.55 -7.13 10.36
N ASN A 23 -3.42 -7.60 11.25
CA ASN A 23 -4.67 -6.92 11.60
C ASN A 23 -4.71 -6.42 13.06
N THR A 24 -3.62 -6.61 13.79
CA THR A 24 -3.52 -6.27 15.21
C THR A 24 -2.41 -5.25 15.38
N HIS A 25 -2.77 -4.09 15.89
CA HIS A 25 -1.88 -2.95 16.01
C HIS A 25 -2.02 -2.29 17.38
N SER A 26 -1.01 -1.52 17.76
CA SER A 26 -1.01 -0.72 18.98
C SER A 26 -1.76 0.60 18.76
N ASN A 27 -2.20 1.23 19.85
CA ASN A 27 -2.71 2.61 19.82
C ASN A 27 -1.62 3.65 19.55
N SER A 28 -0.33 3.25 19.51
CA SER A 28 0.79 4.15 19.24
C SER A 28 1.44 3.92 17.86
N PHE A 29 1.26 2.73 17.27
CA PHE A 29 1.90 2.35 16.01
C PHE A 29 1.14 1.27 15.25
N ILE A 30 1.33 1.26 13.95
CA ILE A 30 0.87 0.20 13.04
C ILE A 30 2.06 -0.69 12.69
N ILE A 31 1.84 -2.00 12.64
CA ILE A 31 2.88 -2.93 12.17
C ILE A 31 2.91 -2.87 10.65
N GLY A 32 4.09 -2.63 10.08
CA GLY A 32 4.21 -2.38 8.66
C GLY A 32 5.59 -1.84 8.30
N TYR A 33 5.84 -1.73 7.00
CA TYR A 33 7.14 -1.30 6.49
C TYR A 33 7.01 -0.31 5.34
N VAL A 34 8.00 0.58 5.22
CA VAL A 34 8.08 1.56 4.13
C VAL A 34 8.49 0.87 2.85
N LYS A 35 7.65 0.98 1.82
CA LYS A 35 7.86 0.28 0.54
C LYS A 35 8.26 1.23 -0.58
N TYR A 36 7.77 2.47 -0.54
CA TYR A 36 8.09 3.50 -1.53
C TYR A 36 8.41 4.83 -0.86
N CYS A 37 9.33 5.60 -1.42
CA CYS A 37 9.60 6.98 -1.00
C CYS A 37 9.75 7.89 -2.20
N GLY A 38 9.42 9.17 -2.02
CA GLY A 38 9.53 10.17 -3.06
C GLY A 38 10.93 10.21 -3.67
N SER A 39 10.99 10.26 -4.99
CA SER A 39 12.21 10.29 -5.77
C SER A 39 12.27 11.58 -6.58
N SER A 40 13.44 12.23 -6.60
CA SER A 40 13.72 13.36 -7.50
C SER A 40 14.01 12.93 -8.93
N ARG A 41 14.21 11.63 -9.15
CA ARG A 41 14.40 11.01 -10.47
C ARG A 41 13.11 10.38 -10.95
N GLU A 42 12.92 10.38 -12.27
CA GLU A 42 11.87 9.60 -12.91
C GLU A 42 12.09 8.11 -12.64
N THR A 43 11.01 7.41 -12.32
CA THR A 43 11.01 5.96 -12.08
C THR A 43 9.81 5.33 -12.79
N ILE A 44 9.66 4.01 -12.67
CA ILE A 44 8.45 3.35 -13.17
C ILE A 44 7.27 3.42 -12.18
N TRP A 45 7.43 4.03 -11.00
CA TRP A 45 6.35 4.19 -10.02
C TRP A 45 6.04 5.67 -9.84
N CYS A 46 5.15 6.19 -10.67
CA CYS A 46 4.81 7.60 -10.67
C CYS A 46 3.30 7.78 -10.62
N SER A 47 2.89 8.77 -9.85
CA SER A 47 1.57 9.39 -9.95
C SER A 47 1.60 10.46 -11.04
N LYS A 48 0.50 11.23 -11.18
CA LYS A 48 0.45 12.38 -12.08
C LYS A 48 1.46 13.48 -11.73
N TYR A 49 1.85 13.60 -10.46
CA TYR A 49 2.64 14.73 -9.96
C TYR A 49 4.02 14.33 -9.40
N ASP A 50 4.12 13.14 -8.83
CA ASP A 50 5.32 12.68 -8.12
C ASP A 50 5.74 11.28 -8.56
N CYS A 51 7.05 11.05 -8.54
CA CYS A 51 7.66 9.73 -8.74
C CYS A 51 8.24 9.19 -7.43
N TYR A 52 8.30 7.87 -7.33
CA TYR A 52 8.69 7.17 -6.12
C TYR A 52 9.68 6.05 -6.41
N GLU A 53 10.69 5.88 -5.58
CA GLU A 53 11.55 4.69 -5.62
C GLU A 53 11.01 3.58 -4.73
N ARG A 54 11.17 2.33 -5.16
CA ARG A 54 10.84 1.15 -4.34
C ARG A 54 12.03 0.81 -3.45
N LEU A 55 11.84 0.86 -2.13
CA LEU A 55 12.88 0.55 -1.14
C LEU A 55 13.08 -0.96 -0.93
N VAL A 56 12.00 -1.74 -1.04
CA VAL A 56 12.03 -3.21 -0.95
C VAL A 56 11.95 -3.79 -2.35
N LYS A 57 13.11 -4.10 -2.95
CA LYS A 57 13.23 -4.60 -4.32
C LYS A 57 12.99 -6.10 -4.38
N TYR A 58 13.52 -6.82 -3.41
CA TYR A 58 13.31 -8.24 -3.20
C TYR A 58 12.55 -8.41 -1.88
N TYR A 59 11.53 -9.25 -1.85
CA TYR A 59 10.76 -9.56 -0.63
C TYR A 59 11.56 -10.46 0.32
N ASP A 60 12.80 -10.06 0.59
CA ASP A 60 13.65 -10.63 1.61
C ASP A 60 13.39 -9.96 2.95
N LYS A 61 13.48 -10.77 4.03
CA LYS A 61 13.24 -10.30 5.40
C LYS A 61 14.15 -9.13 5.77
N ARG A 62 15.39 -9.13 5.30
CA ARG A 62 16.38 -8.09 5.60
C ARG A 62 16.03 -6.77 4.92
N GLU A 63 15.56 -6.79 3.68
CA GLU A 63 15.12 -5.57 2.98
C GLU A 63 13.89 -4.97 3.64
N VAL A 64 12.89 -5.80 3.97
CA VAL A 64 11.69 -5.36 4.69
C VAL A 64 12.09 -4.72 6.03
N TYR A 65 12.93 -5.40 6.81
CA TYR A 65 13.38 -4.90 8.10
C TYR A 65 14.19 -3.59 7.97
N ASN A 66 15.09 -3.49 6.99
CA ASN A 66 15.95 -2.32 6.81
C ASN A 66 15.22 -1.12 6.18
N SER A 67 14.16 -1.35 5.42
CA SER A 67 13.41 -0.28 4.73
C SER A 67 12.76 0.74 5.67
N THR A 68 12.56 0.37 6.93
CA THR A 68 11.79 1.16 7.89
C THR A 68 12.67 1.60 9.05
N PRO A 69 12.81 2.91 9.32
CA PRO A 69 13.67 3.39 10.39
C PRO A 69 13.09 3.10 11.78
N TRP A 70 11.75 3.09 11.92
CA TRP A 70 11.11 2.83 13.20
C TRP A 70 10.89 1.34 13.43
N LYS A 71 11.33 0.89 14.60
CA LYS A 71 11.24 -0.50 15.01
C LYS A 71 10.97 -0.57 16.50
N THR A 72 10.33 -1.65 16.94
CA THR A 72 10.12 -1.91 18.36
C THR A 72 10.10 -3.41 18.64
N PHE A 73 10.53 -3.80 19.82
CA PHE A 73 10.44 -5.18 20.25
C PHE A 73 8.98 -5.53 20.56
N ILE A 74 8.44 -6.52 19.84
CA ILE A 74 7.08 -7.02 20.08
C ILE A 74 7.21 -8.37 20.79
N PRO A 75 6.85 -8.47 22.10
CA PRO A 75 7.02 -9.71 22.87
C PRO A 75 6.35 -10.93 22.24
N ASN A 76 5.15 -10.76 21.66
CA ASN A 76 4.42 -11.83 20.99
C ASN A 76 5.15 -12.41 19.77
N TYR A 77 6.07 -11.65 19.16
CA TYR A 77 6.90 -12.09 18.03
C TYR A 77 8.33 -12.42 18.44
N GLY A 78 8.70 -12.19 19.71
CA GLY A 78 10.06 -12.41 20.20
C GLY A 78 11.15 -11.68 19.42
N SER A 79 10.82 -10.58 18.74
CA SER A 79 11.72 -9.91 17.79
C SER A 79 11.43 -8.41 17.66
N GLU A 80 12.46 -7.67 17.26
CA GLU A 80 12.32 -6.29 16.86
C GLU A 80 11.64 -6.23 15.48
N THR A 81 10.49 -5.56 15.42
CA THR A 81 9.60 -5.56 14.26
C THR A 81 9.49 -4.14 13.68
N PRO A 82 9.51 -3.99 12.34
CA PRO A 82 9.19 -2.72 11.68
C PRO A 82 7.79 -2.22 12.04
N ILE A 83 7.72 -0.94 12.40
CA ILE A 83 6.47 -0.28 12.75
C ILE A 83 6.39 1.09 12.09
N ILE A 84 5.17 1.62 11.97
CA ILE A 84 4.88 2.96 11.52
C ILE A 84 4.22 3.71 12.68
N PRO A 85 4.88 4.73 13.27
CA PRO A 85 4.26 5.53 14.32
C PRO A 85 3.00 6.23 13.81
N ILE A 86 1.92 6.24 14.60
CA ILE A 86 0.67 6.89 14.18
C ILE A 86 0.88 8.38 13.90
N SER A 87 1.79 9.03 14.64
CA SER A 87 2.17 10.43 14.44
C SER A 87 2.80 10.72 13.07
N MET A 88 3.31 9.71 12.36
CA MET A 88 3.88 9.84 11.01
C MET A 88 2.85 9.66 9.90
N ILE A 89 1.67 9.11 10.19
CA ILE A 89 0.64 8.81 9.19
C ILE A 89 -0.09 10.10 8.81
N SER A 90 -0.07 10.42 7.52
CA SER A 90 -0.82 11.54 6.94
C SER A 90 -2.15 11.08 6.32
N LYS A 91 -2.17 9.90 5.68
CA LYS A 91 -3.38 9.34 5.05
C LYS A 91 -3.36 7.82 5.10
N VAL A 92 -4.55 7.21 5.18
CA VAL A 92 -4.76 5.76 5.09
C VAL A 92 -5.47 5.45 3.76
N TYR A 93 -4.97 4.44 3.06
CA TYR A 93 -5.52 3.93 1.80
C TYR A 93 -6.19 2.58 2.07
N ASP A 94 -7.52 2.60 2.03
CA ASP A 94 -8.35 1.40 2.12
C ASP A 94 -8.49 0.77 0.72
N PRO A 95 -8.07 -0.50 0.55
CA PRO A 95 -8.21 -1.26 -0.70
C PRO A 95 -9.59 -1.16 -1.36
N ARG A 96 -10.66 -1.08 -0.56
CA ARG A 96 -12.05 -1.09 -1.04
C ARG A 96 -12.49 0.25 -1.63
N TYR A 97 -11.91 1.36 -1.18
CA TYR A 97 -12.23 2.67 -1.76
C TYR A 97 -11.64 2.80 -3.16
N ARG A 98 -10.45 2.22 -3.39
CA ARG A 98 -9.84 2.26 -4.72
C ARG A 98 -10.67 1.54 -5.78
N VAL A 99 -11.32 0.42 -5.41
CA VAL A 99 -12.25 -0.30 -6.30
C VAL A 99 -13.35 0.63 -6.83
N LYS A 100 -13.97 1.42 -5.94
CA LYS A 100 -15.04 2.35 -6.32
C LYS A 100 -14.55 3.42 -7.29
N GLU A 101 -13.37 3.99 -7.03
CA GLU A 101 -12.76 4.99 -7.91
C GLU A 101 -12.50 4.45 -9.32
N ILE A 102 -12.02 3.21 -9.43
CA ILE A 102 -11.73 2.58 -10.74
C ILE A 102 -13.04 2.27 -11.49
N ILE A 103 -14.09 1.85 -10.81
CA ILE A 103 -15.41 1.63 -11.42
C ILE A 103 -15.98 2.94 -11.97
N GLU A 104 -15.87 4.02 -11.21
CA GLU A 104 -16.40 5.32 -11.62
C GLU A 104 -15.61 5.91 -12.79
N LYS A 105 -14.27 5.81 -12.76
CA LYS A 105 -13.42 6.46 -13.75
C LYS A 105 -12.07 5.75 -13.92
N PRO A 106 -12.00 4.69 -14.75
CA PRO A 106 -10.73 4.07 -15.09
C PRO A 106 -9.90 5.01 -15.96
N ARG A 107 -8.62 5.15 -15.67
CA ARG A 107 -7.74 6.18 -16.24
C ARG A 107 -6.80 5.67 -17.33
N ASP A 108 -6.49 4.39 -17.30
CA ASP A 108 -5.56 3.75 -18.23
C ASP A 108 -5.95 2.30 -18.51
N ILE A 109 -5.15 1.62 -19.35
CA ILE A 109 -5.44 0.26 -19.77
C ILE A 109 -5.36 -0.76 -18.62
N LEU A 110 -4.49 -0.54 -17.63
CA LEU A 110 -4.38 -1.46 -16.49
C LEU A 110 -5.60 -1.32 -15.58
N GLU A 111 -6.05 -0.09 -15.31
CA GLU A 111 -7.30 0.13 -14.57
C GLU A 111 -8.53 -0.42 -15.30
N LYS A 112 -8.56 -0.34 -16.64
CA LYS A 112 -9.64 -0.95 -17.46
C LYS A 112 -9.64 -2.47 -17.37
N ASN A 113 -8.48 -3.11 -17.49
CA ASN A 113 -8.36 -4.56 -17.33
C ASN A 113 -8.75 -4.98 -15.90
N CYS A 114 -8.39 -4.19 -14.89
CA CYS A 114 -8.80 -4.40 -13.52
C CYS A 114 -10.33 -4.35 -13.37
N LEU A 115 -10.97 -3.38 -14.02
CA LEU A 115 -12.43 -3.25 -14.04
C LEU A 115 -13.12 -4.47 -14.67
N GLU A 116 -12.56 -5.02 -15.76
CA GLU A 116 -13.06 -6.26 -16.37
C GLU A 116 -13.00 -7.46 -15.40
N ILE A 117 -11.88 -7.62 -14.70
CA ILE A 117 -11.72 -8.66 -13.65
C ILE A 117 -12.72 -8.43 -12.51
N LEU A 118 -12.90 -7.18 -12.07
CA LEU A 118 -13.86 -6.84 -11.02
C LEU A 118 -15.30 -7.21 -11.41
N PHE A 119 -15.71 -6.99 -12.65
CA PHE A 119 -17.04 -7.38 -13.12
C PHE A 119 -17.25 -8.90 -13.07
N GLU A 120 -16.25 -9.68 -13.44
CA GLU A 120 -16.32 -11.15 -13.35
C GLU A 120 -16.38 -11.64 -11.89
N LEU A 121 -15.57 -11.06 -11.01
CA LEU A 121 -15.60 -11.39 -9.57
C LEU A 121 -16.95 -11.02 -8.92
N CYS A 122 -17.54 -9.89 -9.32
CA CYS A 122 -18.79 -9.39 -8.77
C CYS A 122 -20.01 -10.25 -9.12
N ARG A 123 -19.89 -11.24 -10.03
CA ARG A 123 -20.97 -12.21 -10.29
C ARG A 123 -21.26 -13.09 -9.07
N ASN A 124 -20.25 -13.35 -8.23
CA ASN A 124 -20.36 -14.27 -7.09
C ASN A 124 -19.90 -13.64 -5.76
N ILE A 125 -19.23 -12.49 -5.80
CA ILE A 125 -18.66 -11.83 -4.63
C ILE A 125 -19.25 -10.43 -4.51
N ARG A 126 -19.60 -10.01 -3.29
CA ARG A 126 -20.06 -8.64 -3.07
C ARG A 126 -18.92 -7.66 -3.30
N LEU A 127 -19.20 -6.56 -3.99
CA LEU A 127 -18.21 -5.53 -4.32
C LEU A 127 -17.49 -4.96 -3.07
N ASP A 128 -18.20 -4.81 -1.95
CA ASP A 128 -17.66 -4.30 -0.69
C ASP A 128 -16.69 -5.26 0.02
N SER A 129 -16.61 -6.51 -0.45
CA SER A 129 -15.65 -7.52 0.00
C SER A 129 -14.38 -7.57 -0.86
N ILE A 130 -14.29 -6.78 -1.94
CA ILE A 130 -13.15 -6.77 -2.85
C ILE A 130 -12.29 -5.53 -2.58
N GLY A 131 -10.97 -5.70 -2.61
CA GLY A 131 -10.01 -4.61 -2.42
C GLY A 131 -8.87 -4.71 -3.43
N LEU A 132 -8.36 -3.56 -3.85
CA LEU A 132 -7.16 -3.47 -4.68
C LEU A 132 -5.95 -3.12 -3.83
N THR A 133 -4.82 -3.75 -4.10
CA THR A 133 -3.58 -3.53 -3.33
C THR A 133 -2.45 -3.05 -4.25
N GLY A 134 -1.22 -3.04 -3.73
CA GLY A 134 -0.04 -2.70 -4.52
C GLY A 134 -0.05 -1.26 -5.05
N THR A 135 0.54 -1.08 -6.23
CA THR A 135 0.68 0.24 -6.86
C THR A 135 -0.64 0.79 -7.39
N LEU A 136 -1.60 -0.08 -7.72
CA LEU A 136 -2.97 0.30 -8.11
C LEU A 136 -3.69 0.99 -6.94
N LEU A 137 -3.55 0.49 -5.71
CA LEU A 137 -4.15 1.09 -4.51
C LEU A 137 -3.76 2.56 -4.33
N ILE A 138 -2.47 2.84 -4.44
CA ILE A 138 -1.92 4.18 -4.21
C ILE A 138 -1.79 5.02 -5.49
N GLY A 139 -2.21 4.48 -6.63
CA GLY A 139 -2.26 5.21 -7.91
C GLY A 139 -0.88 5.62 -8.45
N ILE A 140 0.14 4.79 -8.22
CA ILE A 140 1.51 4.99 -8.77
C ILE A 140 1.90 3.88 -9.75
N HIS A 141 0.93 3.07 -10.19
CA HIS A 141 1.16 1.98 -11.13
C HIS A 141 1.58 2.53 -12.50
N ASN A 142 2.31 1.71 -13.23
CA ASN A 142 2.69 2.00 -14.60
C ASN A 142 2.07 0.93 -15.50
N PRO A 143 1.18 1.29 -16.45
CA PRO A 143 0.45 0.33 -17.27
C PRO A 143 1.32 -0.61 -18.10
N LYS A 144 2.60 -0.26 -18.33
CA LYS A 144 3.56 -1.11 -19.06
C LYS A 144 4.27 -2.13 -18.16
N TYR A 145 4.40 -1.86 -16.85
CA TYR A 145 5.25 -2.64 -15.94
C TYR A 145 4.54 -3.19 -14.71
N SER A 146 3.36 -2.66 -14.36
CA SER A 146 2.55 -3.15 -13.25
C SER A 146 1.55 -4.19 -13.72
N ASP A 147 1.20 -5.10 -12.83
CA ASP A 147 0.22 -6.17 -12.99
C ASP A 147 -1.01 -5.93 -12.09
N ILE A 148 -2.01 -6.83 -12.22
CA ILE A 148 -3.24 -6.87 -11.42
C ILE A 148 -3.25 -8.16 -10.62
#